data_AF-A0A1F6CJQ5-F1
#
_entry.id   AF-A0A1F6CJQ5-F1
#
_cell.length_a   1.000
_cell.length_b   1.000
_cell.length_c   1.000
_cell.angle_alpha   90.00
_cell.angle_beta   90.00
_cell.angle_gamma   90.00
#
_symmetry.space_group_name_H-M   'P 1'
#
loop_
_entity.id
_entity.type
_entity.pdbx_description
1 polymer ?
#
loop_
_entity_poly.entity_id
_entity_poly.type
_entity_poly.pdbx_seq_one_letter_code
_entity_poly.pdbx_strand_id
1 'polypeptide(L)'
;MADHSMPDYDNEPNEWESNRPAKLPRHISVQLKQYTTRIQGAHTVGALKAIRSDIEQGSLANNAEAKAELKRTMNQRARELGFQEGPWWS
;
A
#
# COMPACT_ATOMS: atom_id res chain seq x y z
N MET A 1 14.95 55.80 -10.35
CA MET A 1 14.19 54.78 -11.10
C MET A 1 15.15 53.64 -11.33
N ALA A 2 15.12 52.63 -10.45
CA ALA A 2 15.99 51.47 -10.52
C ALA A 2 15.10 50.25 -10.78
N ASP A 3 15.44 49.58 -11.86
CA ASP A 3 14.80 48.43 -12.47
C ASP A 3 14.76 47.24 -11.51
N HIS A 4 13.56 46.83 -11.08
CA HIS A 4 13.36 45.60 -10.32
C HIS A 4 13.27 44.41 -11.30
N SER A 5 14.38 44.06 -11.95
CA SER A 5 14.49 42.74 -12.59
C SER A 5 14.67 41.69 -11.49
N MET A 6 13.57 41.07 -11.07
CA MET A 6 13.62 39.83 -10.30
C MET A 6 14.32 38.76 -11.15
N PRO A 7 15.22 37.95 -10.57
CA PRO A 7 15.72 36.77 -11.27
C PRO A 7 14.56 35.80 -11.48
N ASP A 8 14.39 35.41 -12.74
CA ASP A 8 13.53 34.32 -13.18
C ASP A 8 13.86 33.11 -12.30
N TYR A 9 12.94 32.75 -11.39
CA TYR A 9 13.03 31.50 -10.64
C TYR A 9 12.73 30.41 -11.67
N ASP A 10 13.80 30.03 -12.36
CA ASP A 10 13.93 28.93 -13.29
C ASP A 10 13.09 27.77 -12.75
N ASN A 11 11.99 27.53 -13.44
CA ASN A 11 11.10 26.42 -13.21
C ASN A 11 11.85 25.16 -13.69
N GLU A 12 12.86 24.74 -12.93
CA GLU A 12 13.51 23.45 -13.10
C GLU A 12 12.42 22.39 -12.93
N PRO A 13 12.05 21.63 -13.98
CA PRO A 13 11.25 20.43 -13.77
C PRO A 13 12.13 19.51 -12.93
N ASN A 14 11.81 19.37 -11.65
CA ASN A 14 12.53 18.59 -10.66
C ASN A 14 12.64 17.13 -11.13
N GLU A 15 13.66 16.80 -11.94
CA GLU A 15 13.86 15.48 -12.57
C GLU A 15 14.09 14.37 -11.53
N TRP A 16 14.30 14.73 -10.26
CA TRP A 16 14.35 13.82 -9.12
C TRP A 16 12.98 13.25 -8.70
N GLU A 17 11.86 13.73 -9.24
CA GLU A 17 10.54 13.17 -8.97
C GLU A 17 10.10 12.08 -9.94
N SER A 18 10.76 11.98 -11.10
CA SER A 18 10.41 11.02 -12.16
C SER A 18 10.78 9.55 -11.87
N ASN A 19 11.53 9.29 -10.78
CA ASN A 19 12.01 7.95 -10.41
C ASN A 19 11.51 7.49 -9.03
N ARG A 20 10.52 8.17 -8.45
CA ARG A 20 9.82 7.64 -7.28
C ARG A 20 8.80 6.63 -7.78
N PRO A 21 8.79 5.37 -7.31
CA PRO A 21 7.68 4.47 -7.59
C PRO A 21 6.41 5.25 -7.24
N ALA A 22 5.46 5.31 -8.17
CA ALA A 22 4.27 6.15 -8.08
C ALA A 22 3.76 6.12 -6.64
N LYS A 23 3.96 7.22 -5.91
CA LYS A 23 3.65 7.24 -4.47
C LYS A 23 2.17 6.97 -4.36
N LEU A 24 1.83 5.78 -3.85
CA LEU A 24 0.45 5.41 -3.61
C LEU A 24 -0.23 6.58 -2.87
N PRO A 25 -1.45 6.97 -3.28
CA PRO A 25 -2.16 8.06 -2.65
C PRO A 25 -2.11 7.92 -1.13
N ARG A 26 -1.93 9.05 -0.41
CA ARG A 26 -1.69 9.03 1.04
C ARG A 26 -2.73 8.21 1.81
N HIS A 27 -3.99 8.26 1.38
CA HIS A 27 -5.08 7.47 1.96
C HIS A 27 -4.89 5.96 1.76
N ILE A 28 -4.45 5.52 0.57
CA ILE A 28 -4.13 4.12 0.25
C ILE A 28 -2.98 3.64 1.12
N SER A 29 -1.90 4.41 1.23
CA SER A 29 -0.75 4.07 2.07
C SER A 29 -1.10 3.88 3.55
N VAL A 30 -2.00 4.72 4.09
CA VAL A 30 -2.47 4.61 5.47
C VAL A 30 -3.34 3.36 5.66
N GLN A 31 -4.28 3.12 4.75
CA GLN A 31 -5.13 1.93 4.81
C GLN A 31 -4.30 0.66 4.70
N LEU A 32 -3.34 0.61 3.78
CA LEU A 32 -2.45 -0.53 3.58
C LEU A 32 -1.67 -0.84 4.86
N LYS A 33 -1.09 0.17 5.52
CA LYS A 33 -0.45 0.00 6.83
C LYS A 33 -1.40 -0.55 7.89
N GLN A 34 -2.61 -0.03 7.99
CA GLN A 34 -3.61 -0.52 8.96
C GLN A 34 -3.95 -2.00 8.74
N TYR A 35 -4.19 -2.38 7.49
CA TYR A 35 -4.47 -3.77 7.13
C TYR A 35 -3.27 -4.68 7.40
N THR A 36 -2.06 -4.25 7.04
CA THR A 36 -0.82 -4.99 7.33
C THR A 36 -0.66 -5.23 8.83
N THR A 37 -0.88 -4.22 9.68
CA THR A 37 -0.85 -4.40 11.14
C THR A 37 -1.91 -5.38 11.63
N ARG A 38 -3.15 -5.32 11.09
CA ARG A 38 -4.22 -6.27 11.43
C ARG A 38 -3.88 -7.69 11.01
N ILE A 39 -3.27 -7.87 9.84
CA ILE A 39 -2.81 -9.17 9.34
C ILE A 39 -1.74 -9.73 10.27
N GLN A 40 -0.73 -8.94 10.62
CA GLN A 40 0.33 -9.37 11.54
C GLN A 40 -0.21 -9.72 12.94
N GLY A 41 -1.21 -8.98 13.42
CA GLY A 41 -1.92 -9.27 14.67
C GLY A 41 -2.91 -10.43 14.59
N ALA A 42 -3.17 -10.99 13.40
CA ALA A 42 -4.07 -12.13 13.27
C ALA A 42 -3.38 -13.40 13.78
N HIS A 43 -4.01 -14.07 14.75
CA HIS A 43 -3.54 -15.32 15.34
C HIS A 43 -4.31 -16.54 14.83
N THR A 44 -5.35 -16.34 14.01
CA THR A 44 -6.17 -17.41 13.47
C THR A 44 -6.48 -17.18 11.99
N VAL A 45 -6.70 -18.27 11.26
CA VAL A 45 -7.11 -18.20 9.85
C VAL A 45 -8.49 -17.52 9.71
N GLY A 46 -9.36 -17.64 10.71
CA GLY A 46 -10.64 -16.94 10.75
C GLY A 46 -10.48 -15.42 10.79
N ALA A 47 -9.53 -14.90 11.57
CA ALA A 47 -9.21 -13.48 11.60
C ALA A 47 -8.66 -13.00 10.24
N LEU A 48 -7.81 -13.79 9.58
CA LEU A 48 -7.34 -13.48 8.22
C LEU A 48 -8.51 -13.42 7.23
N LYS A 49 -9.49 -14.34 7.31
CA LYS A 49 -10.69 -14.30 6.44
C LYS A 49 -11.50 -13.03 6.65
N ALA A 50 -11.70 -12.60 7.90
CA ALA A 50 -12.43 -11.37 8.20
C ALA A 50 -11.72 -10.13 7.61
N ILE A 51 -10.40 -10.06 7.76
CA ILE A 51 -9.61 -8.96 7.19
C ILE A 51 -9.66 -9.00 5.66
N ARG A 52 -9.64 -10.20 5.06
CA ARG A 52 -9.73 -10.36 3.60
C ARG A 52 -11.05 -9.79 3.09
N SER A 53 -12.18 -10.16 3.70
CA SER A 53 -13.49 -9.63 3.33
C SER A 53 -13.55 -8.10 3.44
N ASP A 54 -12.94 -7.52 4.47
CA ASP A 54 -12.85 -6.07 4.67
C ASP A 54 -12.04 -5.39 3.56
N ILE A 55 -10.93 -6.00 3.11
CA ILE A 55 -10.14 -5.51 1.98
C ILE A 55 -10.90 -5.62 0.66
N GLU A 56 -11.62 -6.73 0.42
CA GLU A 56 -12.40 -6.95 -0.81
C GLU A 56 -13.63 -6.04 -0.90
N GLN A 57 -14.18 -5.60 0.23
CA GLN A 57 -15.29 -4.63 0.28
C GLN A 57 -14.81 -3.17 0.35
N GLY A 58 -13.56 -2.96 0.74
CA GLY A 58 -12.97 -1.63 0.92
C GLY A 58 -12.42 -0.99 -0.35
N SER A 59 -12.01 0.26 -0.24
CA SER A 59 -11.44 1.06 -1.35
C SER A 59 -10.14 0.50 -1.92
N LEU A 60 -9.45 -0.38 -1.18
CA LEU A 60 -8.23 -1.05 -1.64
C LEU A 60 -8.50 -2.19 -2.64
N ALA A 61 -9.74 -2.67 -2.75
CA ALA A 61 -10.09 -3.75 -3.69
C ALA A 61 -9.75 -3.40 -5.15
N ASN A 62 -9.85 -2.11 -5.50
CA ASN A 62 -9.59 -1.58 -6.84
C ASN A 62 -8.12 -1.20 -7.08
N ASN A 63 -7.27 -1.23 -6.04
CA ASN A 63 -5.85 -0.90 -6.18
C ASN A 63 -5.01 -2.18 -6.26
N ALA A 64 -4.51 -2.50 -7.45
CA ALA A 64 -3.78 -3.73 -7.71
C ALA A 64 -2.48 -3.85 -6.90
N GLU A 65 -1.74 -2.75 -6.73
CA GLU A 65 -0.48 -2.74 -5.96
C GLU A 65 -0.73 -2.97 -4.47
N ALA A 66 -1.70 -2.26 -3.89
CA ALA A 66 -2.06 -2.43 -2.49
C ALA A 66 -2.61 -3.83 -2.21
N LYS A 67 -3.43 -4.37 -3.13
CA LYS A 67 -3.95 -5.73 -3.04
C LYS A 67 -2.84 -6.77 -3.15
N ALA A 68 -1.84 -6.57 -4.01
CA ALA A 68 -0.70 -7.47 -4.14
C ALA A 68 0.15 -7.49 -2.85
N GLU A 69 0.40 -6.33 -2.25
CA GLU A 69 1.13 -6.23 -0.97
C GLU A 69 0.36 -6.96 0.15
N LEU A 70 -0.94 -6.67 0.30
CA LEU A 70 -1.79 -7.31 1.32
C LEU A 70 -1.92 -8.82 1.12
N LYS A 71 -2.04 -9.28 -0.13
CA LYS A 71 -2.01 -10.71 -0.46
C LYS A 71 -0.70 -11.34 -0.03
N ARG A 72 0.44 -10.70 -0.28
CA ARG A 72 1.76 -11.21 0.12
C ARG A 72 1.84 -11.35 1.65
N THR A 73 1.43 -10.32 2.39
CA THR A 73 1.44 -10.33 3.86
C THR A 73 0.48 -11.39 4.41
N MET A 74 -0.72 -11.52 3.86
CA MET A 74 -1.68 -12.54 4.30
C MET A 74 -1.21 -13.95 4.03
N ASN A 75 -0.63 -14.22 2.86
CA ASN A 75 -0.08 -15.53 2.53
C ASN A 75 1.10 -15.88 3.45
N GLN A 76 1.97 -14.92 3.74
CA GLN A 76 3.04 -15.11 4.72
C GLN A 76 2.47 -15.47 6.10
N ARG A 77 1.49 -14.69 6.58
CA ARG A 77 0.88 -14.93 7.89
C ARG A 77 0.13 -16.26 7.95
N ALA A 78 -0.60 -16.63 6.90
CA ALA A 78 -1.29 -17.90 6.82
C ALA A 78 -0.31 -19.08 6.94
N ARG A 79 0.86 -18.99 6.30
CA ARG A 79 1.94 -19.99 6.44
C ARG A 79 2.47 -20.07 7.87
N GLU A 80 2.67 -18.93 8.53
CA GLU A 80 3.05 -18.89 9.96
C GLU A 80 1.99 -19.55 10.86
N LEU A 81 0.71 -19.44 10.51
CA LEU A 81 -0.41 -20.08 11.22
C LEU A 81 -0.60 -21.57 10.89
N GLY A 82 0.30 -22.17 10.10
CA GLY A 82 0.26 -23.59 9.76
C GLY A 82 -0.50 -23.93 8.47
N PHE A 83 -0.83 -22.95 7.63
CA PHE A 83 -1.36 -23.21 6.29
C PHE A 83 -0.24 -23.68 5.36
N GLN A 84 -0.18 -24.99 5.07
CA GLN A 84 0.92 -25.61 4.33
C GLN A 84 0.72 -25.66 2.81
N GLU A 85 -0.51 -25.45 2.30
CA GLU A 85 -0.83 -25.67 0.87
C GLU A 85 -1.13 -24.39 0.09
N GLY A 86 -0.20 -24.00 -0.80
CA GLY A 86 -0.46 -22.98 -1.82
C GLY A 86 -0.71 -21.56 -1.31
N PRO A 87 -1.08 -20.63 -2.21
CA PRO A 87 -1.53 -19.30 -1.81
C PRO A 87 -2.89 -19.41 -1.10
N TRP A 88 -2.92 -19.08 0.19
CA TRP A 88 -4.13 -18.91 0.99
C TRP A 88 -5.09 -17.86 0.39
N TRP A 89 -4.54 -16.82 -0.23
CA TRP A 89 -5.30 -15.84 -1.00
C TRP A 89 -4.68 -15.67 -2.40
N SER A 90 -5.39 -16.20 -3.41
CA SER A 90 -5.11 -16.03 -4.85
C SER A 90 -5.62 -14.72 -5.41
#